data_AF-A0A8T5AWH9-F1
#
_entry.id   AF-A0A8T5AWH9-F1
#
_cell.length_a   1.000
_cell.length_b   1.000
_cell.length_c   1.000
_cell.angle_alpha   90.00
_cell.angle_beta   90.00
_cell.angle_gamma   90.00
#
_symmetry.space_group_name_H-M   'P 1'
#
loop_
_entity.id
_entity.type
_entity.pdbx_description
1 polymer ?
#
loop_
_entity_poly.entity_id
_entity_poly.type
_entity_poly.pdbx_seq_one_letter_code
_entity_poly.pdbx_strand_id
1 'polypeptide(L)' 'MRVLAEDSPSGEATIDLVVSPTVDEPLISDMLAGKLEIAVEDFAEGLWRFRWEPKEKVRESAKP' A
#
# COMPACT_ATOMS: atom_id res chain seq x y z
N MET A 1 -1.10 10.73 -5.49
CA MET A 1 -0.39 9.48 -5.12
C MET A 1 -1.12 8.30 -5.72
N ARG A 2 -0.39 7.30 -6.18
CA ARG A 2 -0.93 6.02 -6.65
C ARG A 2 0.06 4.90 -6.30
N VAL A 3 -0.42 3.68 -6.11
CA VAL A 3 0.43 2.49 -6.00
C VAL A 3 0.69 1.95 -7.40
N LEU A 4 1.95 1.64 -7.67
CA LEU A 4 2.35 0.95 -8.89
C LEU A 4 2.68 -0.49 -8.52
N ALA A 5 1.95 -1.45 -9.09
CA ALA A 5 2.26 -2.86 -9.00
C ALA A 5 2.42 -3.43 -10.41
N GLU A 6 3.08 -4.58 -10.53
CA GLU A 6 3.55 -5.16 -11.80
C GLU A 6 2.47 -5.19 -12.91
N ASP A 7 1.24 -5.60 -12.57
CA ASP A 7 0.18 -5.81 -13.56
C ASP A 7 -0.87 -4.70 -13.62
N SER A 8 -0.99 -3.92 -12.54
CA SER A 8 -2.03 -2.91 -12.43
C SER A 8 -1.66 -1.87 -11.39
N PRO A 9 -1.77 -0.58 -11.73
CA PRO A 9 -1.68 0.46 -10.75
C PRO A 9 -3.02 0.68 -10.04
N SER A 10 -2.98 1.34 -8.88
CA SER A 10 -4.20 1.86 -8.24
C SER A 10 -4.75 3.08 -8.97
N GLY A 11 -5.96 3.49 -8.56
CA GLY A 11 -6.44 4.85 -8.78
C GLY A 11 -5.56 5.90 -8.10
N GLU A 12 -5.84 7.17 -8.39
CA GLU A 12 -5.09 8.30 -7.86
C GLU A 12 -5.79 8.93 -6.64
N ALA A 13 -5.01 9.21 -5.61
CA ALA A 13 -5.46 9.87 -4.39
C ALA A 13 -4.63 11.13 -4.11
N THR A 14 -5.30 12.26 -3.89
CA THR A 14 -4.68 13.47 -3.33
C THR A 14 -4.38 13.26 -1.85
N ILE A 15 -3.15 13.55 -1.45
CA ILE A 15 -2.63 13.32 -0.09
C ILE A 15 -1.69 14.45 0.32
N ASP A 16 -1.52 14.60 1.63
CA ASP A 16 -0.45 15.39 2.23
C ASP A 16 0.71 14.45 2.59
N LEU A 17 1.92 14.77 2.11
CA LEU A 17 3.14 14.00 2.38
C LEU A 17 3.92 14.68 3.51
N VAL A 18 4.21 13.93 4.57
CA VAL A 18 5.06 14.37 5.68
C VAL A 18 6.34 13.54 5.65
N VAL A 19 7.50 14.21 5.66
CA VAL A 19 8.81 13.56 5.71
C VAL A 19 9.37 13.71 7.12
N SER A 20 9.62 12.59 7.80
CA SER A 20 10.27 12.55 9.11
C SER A 20 11.72 12.08 8.97
N PRO A 21 12.71 12.75 9.56
CA PRO A 21 14.11 12.31 9.53
C PRO A 21 14.39 11.14 10.48
N THR A 22 13.40 10.70 11.28
CA THR A 22 13.58 9.65 12.30
C THR A 22 12.91 8.33 11.94
N VAL A 23 12.27 8.24 10.77
CA VAL A 23 11.52 7.07 10.35
C VAL A 23 12.11 6.59 9.03
N ASP A 24 12.65 5.37 9.05
CA ASP A 24 13.29 4.74 7.89
C ASP A 24 12.29 3.94 7.02
N GLU A 25 11.00 4.01 7.33
CA GLU A 25 9.92 3.31 6.62
C GLU A 25 8.79 4.26 6.17
N PRO A 26 8.19 4.03 4.99
CA PRO A 26 7.01 4.78 4.56
C PRO A 26 5.77 4.35 5.36
N LEU A 27 5.09 5.31 5.97
CA LEU A 27 3.82 5.10 6.66
C LEU A 27 2.64 5.56 5.81
N ILE A 28 1.62 4.72 5.71
CA ILE A 28 0.32 5.09 5.12
C ILE A 28 -0.76 5.00 6.20
N SER A 29 -1.72 5.93 6.17
CA SER A 29 -2.88 5.86 7.05
C SER A 29 -3.92 4.87 6.52
N ASP A 30 -4.78 4.35 7.40
CA ASP A 30 -5.90 3.49 7.02
C ASP A 30 -6.84 4.15 6.00
N MET A 31 -7.01 5.48 6.11
CA MET A 31 -7.77 6.27 5.16
C MET A 31 -7.14 6.26 3.76
N LEU A 32 -5.81 6.38 3.70
CA LEU A 32 -5.09 6.31 2.43
C LEU A 32 -5.11 4.89 1.86
N ALA A 33 -4.89 3.87 2.70
CA ALA A 33 -5.02 2.47 2.30
C ALA A 33 -6.42 2.17 1.72
N GLY A 34 -7.48 2.70 2.34
CA GLY A 34 -8.84 2.60 1.84
C GLY A 34 -9.04 3.28 0.48
N LYS A 35 -8.52 4.50 0.28
CA LYS A 35 -8.59 5.22 -1.00
C LYS A 35 -7.82 4.54 -2.14
N LEU A 36 -6.70 3.90 -1.81
CA LEU A 36 -5.89 3.13 -2.76
C LEU A 36 -6.44 1.70 -2.96
N GLU A 37 -7.54 1.37 -2.28
CA GLU A 37 -8.19 0.06 -2.29
C GLU A 37 -7.23 -1.07 -1.94
N ILE A 38 -6.34 -0.82 -0.97
CA ILE A 38 -5.45 -1.83 -0.41
C ILE A 38 -6.22 -2.65 0.62
N ALA A 39 -6.00 -3.96 0.59
CA ALA A 39 -6.35 -4.88 1.66
C ALA A 39 -5.04 -5.46 2.22
N VAL A 40 -4.85 -5.35 3.53
CA VAL A 40 -3.73 -5.99 4.21
C VAL A 40 -4.13 -7.40 4.59
N GLU A 41 -3.28 -8.36 4.27
CA GLU A 41 -3.49 -9.78 4.59
C GLU A 41 -2.67 -10.17 5.83
N ASP A 42 -1.42 -9.69 5.94
CA ASP A 42 -0.57 -9.83 7.14
C ASP A 42 0.39 -8.64 7.27
N PHE A 43 0.26 -7.85 8.35
CA PHE A 43 1.12 -6.70 8.60
C PHE A 43 2.56 -7.09 8.95
N ALA A 44 2.76 -8.18 9.69
CA ALA A 44 4.08 -8.57 10.18
C ALA A 44 4.97 -9.05 9.03
N GLU A 45 4.38 -9.71 8.04
CA GLU A 45 5.06 -10.21 6.86
C GLU A 45 4.98 -9.23 5.67
N GLY A 46 4.31 -8.09 5.83
CA GLY A 46 4.15 -7.09 4.78
C GLY A 46 3.32 -7.58 3.59
N LEU A 47 2.34 -8.47 3.84
CA LEU A 47 1.48 -9.09 2.83
C LEU A 47 0.21 -8.27 2.59
N TRP A 48 -0.08 -7.99 1.32
CA TRP A 48 -1.20 -7.15 0.90
C TRP A 48 -1.70 -7.52 -0.49
N ARG A 49 -2.84 -6.96 -0.91
CA ARG A 49 -3.34 -7.02 -2.29
C ARG A 49 -4.23 -5.81 -2.58
N PHE A 50 -4.57 -5.60 -3.84
CA PHE A 50 -5.71 -4.72 -4.13
C PHE A 50 -7.03 -5.43 -3.85
N ARG A 51 -8.05 -4.67 -3.43
CA ARG A 51 -9.37 -5.23 -3.07
C ARG A 51 -10.07 -5.91 -4.24
N TRP A 52 -9.80 -5.48 -5.47
CA TRP A 52 -10.34 -6.07 -6.70
C TRP A 52 -9.57 -7.32 -7.16
N GLU A 53 -8.43 -7.64 -6.56
CA GLU A 53 -7.66 -8.82 -6.91
C GLU A 53 -8.20 -10.07 -6.20
N PRO A 54 -8.06 -11.27 -6.83
CA PRO A 54 -8.35 -12.54 -6.18
C PRO A 54 -7.57 -12.68 -4.86
N LYS A 55 -8.12 -13.45 -3.90
CA LYS A 55 -7.50 -13.62 -2.58
C LYS A 55 -6.15 -14.34 -2.65
N GLU A 56 -5.95 -15.14 -3.68
CA GLU A 56 -4.73 -15.90 -3.93
C GLU A 56 -3.59 -15.00 -4.43
N LYS A 57 -3.91 -13.78 -4.91
CA LYS A 57 -2.94 -12.83 -5.44
C LYS A 57 -2.42 -11.93 -4.33
N VAL A 58 -1.61 -12.52 -3.45
CA VAL A 58 -0.92 -11.80 -2.37
C VAL A 58 0.39 -11.19 -2.89
N ARG A 59 0.66 -9.98 -2.45
CA ARG A 59 1.85 -9.17 -2.78
C ARG A 59 2.66 -8.93 -1.51
N GLU A 60 3.97 -8.82 -1.68
CA GLU A 60 4.89 -8.47 -0.60
C GLU A 60 5.27 -6.99 -0.70
N SER A 61 5.48 -6.36 0.46
CA SER A 61 6.03 -5.01 0.52
C SER A 61 7.52 -5.03 0.16
N ALA A 62 7.99 -3.98 -0.52
CA ALA A 62 9.41 -3.83 -0.78
C ALA A 62 10.16 -3.74 0.56
N LYS A 63 11.30 -4.45 0.65
CA LYS A 63 12.17 -4.36 1.82
C LYS A 63 12.92 -3.02 1.79
N PRO A 64 13.13 -2.36 2.94
CA PRO A 64 13.91 -1.13 3.05
C PRO A 64 15.33 -1.26 2.49
#